data_AF-A0A0F2QUX5-F1
#
_entry.id   AF-A0A0F2QUX5-F1
#
_cell.length_a   1.000
_cell.length_b   1.000
_cell.length_c   1.000
_cell.angle_alpha   90.00
_cell.angle_beta   90.00
_cell.angle_gamma   90.00
#
_symmetry.space_group_name_H-M   'P 1'
#
loop_
_entity.id
_entity.type
_entity.pdbx_description
1 polymer ?
#
loop_
_entity_poly.entity_id
_entity_poly.type
_entity_poly.pdbx_seq_one_letter_code
_entity_poly.pdbx_strand_id
1 'polypeptide(L)' 'MNTAEWIMLGGIIFFLLTCWALIDIAGKDFGGIEKKAAWAFVTMVPFVGPILYLVKGMHQGKKKPGAAGS' A
#
# COMPACT_ATOMS: atom_id res chain seq x y z
N MET A 1 -12.62 24.75 -10.02
CA MET A 1 -12.72 23.33 -9.61
C MET A 1 -13.99 23.15 -8.81
N ASN A 2 -14.88 22.24 -9.22
CA ASN A 2 -16.15 21.93 -8.54
C ASN A 2 -15.95 20.83 -7.48
N THR A 3 -16.87 20.72 -6.51
CA THR A 3 -16.84 19.69 -5.45
C THR A 3 -16.73 18.27 -6.01
N ALA A 4 -17.43 17.97 -7.11
CA ALA A 4 -17.35 16.66 -7.76
C ALA A 4 -15.93 16.33 -8.28
N GLU A 5 -15.22 17.32 -8.83
CA GLU A 5 -13.85 17.13 -9.33
C GLU A 5 -12.89 16.82 -8.18
N TRP A 6 -13.04 17.49 -7.04
CA TRP A 6 -12.25 17.21 -5.84
C TRP A 6 -12.48 15.80 -5.29
N ILE A 7 -13.73 15.33 -5.30
CA ILE A 7 -14.08 13.97 -4.87
C ILE A 7 -13.43 12.94 -5.81
N MET A 8 -13.53 13.15 -7.12
CA MET A 8 -12.91 12.26 -8.12
C MET A 8 -11.39 12.23 -7.99
N LEU A 9 -10.74 13.39 -7.87
CA LEU A 9 -9.30 13.48 -7.67
C LEU A 9 -8.86 12.76 -6.39
N GLY A 10 -9.57 12.99 -5.28
CA GLY A 10 -9.33 12.28 -4.03
C GLY A 10 -9.44 10.76 -4.20
N GLY A 11 -10.52 10.29 -4.84
CA GLY A 11 -10.73 8.87 -5.11
C GLY A 11 -9.62 8.24 -5.95
N ILE A 12 -9.19 8.91 -7.02
CA ILE A 12 -8.10 8.44 -7.90
C ILE A 12 -6.78 8.36 -7.12
N ILE A 13 -6.44 9.40 -6.34
CA ILE A 13 -5.22 9.41 -5.53
C ILE A 13 -5.23 8.23 -4.55
N PHE A 14 -6.33 8.01 -3.83
CA PHE A 14 -6.41 6.91 -2.88
C PHE A 14 -6.37 5.54 -3.56
N PHE A 15 -7.01 5.38 -4.71
CA PHE A 15 -6.93 4.15 -5.50
C PHE A 15 -5.49 3.84 -5.91
N LEU A 16 -4.76 4.84 -6.43
CA LEU A 16 -3.36 4.68 -6.79
C LEU A 16 -2.48 4.34 -5.58
N LEU A 17 -2.73 4.95 -4.43
CA LEU A 17 -2.03 4.61 -3.18
C LEU A 17 -2.30 3.17 -2.75
N THR A 18 -3.54 2.68 -2.87
CA THR A 18 -3.88 1.27 -2.59
C THR A 18 -3.13 0.32 -3.53
N CYS A 19 -3.15 0.59 -4.83
CA CYS A 19 -2.43 -0.23 -5.81
C CYS A 19 -0.93 -0.25 -5.53
N TRP A 20 -0.33 0.91 -5.25
CA TRP A 20 1.08 1.01 -4.92
C TRP A 20 1.43 0.25 -3.64
N ALA A 21 0.61 0.38 -2.59
CA ALA A 21 0.78 -0.36 -1.34
C ALA A 21 0.73 -1.87 -1.56
N LEU A 22 -0.21 -2.38 -2.38
CA LEU A 22 -0.29 -3.80 -2.72
C LEU A 22 0.96 -4.30 -3.47
N ILE A 23 1.48 -3.52 -4.43
CA ILE A 23 2.72 -3.86 -5.14
C ILE A 23 3.91 -3.90 -4.17
N ASP A 24 4.01 -2.91 -3.29
CA ASP A 24 5.07 -2.83 -2.28
C ASP A 24 4.99 -4.00 -1.28
N ILE A 25 3.78 -4.37 -0.82
CA ILE A 25 3.53 -5.56 0.00
C ILE A 25 3.96 -6.81 -0.76
N ALA A 26 3.59 -6.94 -2.03
CA ALA A 26 3.90 -8.11 -2.85
C ALA A 26 5.41 -8.34 -2.98
N GLY A 27 6.20 -7.26 -3.11
CA GLY A 27 7.66 -7.31 -3.23
C GLY A 27 8.42 -7.45 -1.91
N LYS A 28 7.79 -7.13 -0.77
CA LYS A 28 8.40 -7.24 0.55
C LYS A 28 8.23 -8.62 1.17
N ASP A 29 9.22 -8.97 1.98
CA ASP A 29 9.16 -10.11 2.90
C ASP A 29 8.85 -9.62 4.31
N PHE A 30 7.75 -10.10 4.88
CA PHE A 30 7.28 -9.77 6.23
C PHE A 30 7.62 -10.87 7.26
N GLY A 31 8.41 -11.86 6.86
CA GLY A 31 8.76 -13.02 7.68
C GLY A 31 7.67 -14.10 7.72
N GLY A 32 6.62 -13.97 6.92
CA GLY A 32 5.53 -14.94 6.83
C GLY A 32 4.38 -14.47 5.94
N ILE A 33 3.62 -15.42 5.39
CA ILE A 33 2.46 -15.14 4.53
C ILE A 33 1.31 -14.48 5.29
N GLU A 34 1.12 -14.82 6.57
CA GLU A 34 0.06 -14.27 7.42
C GLU A 34 0.21 -12.77 7.61
N LYS A 35 1.42 -12.29 7.93
CA LYS A 35 1.71 -10.86 8.08
C LYS A 35 1.55 -10.10 6.76
N LYS A 36 1.94 -10.74 5.65
CA LYS A 36 1.76 -10.18 4.30
C LYS A 36 0.28 -10.02 3.97
N ALA A 37 -0.53 -11.05 4.24
CA ALA A 37 -1.97 -11.04 4.05
C ALA A 37 -2.67 -10.02 4.96
N ALA A 38 -2.22 -9.89 6.22
CA ALA A 38 -2.74 -8.89 7.14
C ALA A 38 -2.53 -7.46 6.61
N TRP A 39 -1.32 -7.14 6.11
CA TRP A 39 -1.06 -5.84 5.49
C TRP A 39 -1.87 -5.63 4.21
N ALA A 40 -2.03 -6.65 3.37
CA ALA A 40 -2.86 -6.57 2.17
C ALA A 40 -4.33 -6.30 2.50
N PHE A 41 -4.86 -6.97 3.53
CA PHE A 41 -6.22 -6.76 3.99
C PHE A 41 -6.42 -5.35 4.56
N VAL A 42 -5.47 -4.86 5.37
CA VAL A 42 -5.49 -3.48 5.89
C VAL A 42 -5.52 -2.47 4.75
N THR A 43 -4.72 -2.66 3.68
CA THR A 43 -4.70 -1.72 2.54
C THR A 43 -5.98 -1.67 1.73
N MET A 44 -6.86 -2.68 1.82
CA MET A 44 -8.15 -2.68 1.13
C MET A 44 -9.19 -1.75 1.79
N VAL A 45 -8.96 -1.31 3.03
CA VAL A 45 -9.82 -0.32 3.69
C VAL A 45 -9.64 1.04 3.00
N PRO A 46 -10.65 1.60 2.31
CA PRO A 46 -10.51 2.86 1.60
C PRO A 46 -10.09 3.98 2.53
N PHE A 47 -9.27 4.91 2.02
CA PHE A 47 -8.74 6.08 2.72
C PHE A 47 -7.77 5.77 3.86
N VAL A 48 -8.15 4.92 4.82
CA VAL A 48 -7.38 4.66 6.04
C VAL A 48 -6.29 3.62 5.82
N GLY A 49 -6.60 2.54 5.09
CA GLY A 49 -5.72 1.40 4.88
C GLY A 49 -4.36 1.74 4.26
N PRO A 50 -4.34 2.40 3.08
CA PRO A 50 -3.09 2.81 2.43
C PRO A 50 -2.26 3.75 3.31
N ILE A 51 -2.89 4.66 4.04
CA ILE A 51 -2.19 5.57 4.96
C ILE A 51 -1.53 4.79 6.09
N LEU A 52 -2.27 3.89 6.75
CA LEU A 52 -1.71 3.06 7.83
C LEU A 52 -0.57 2.17 7.34
N TYR A 53 -0.70 1.63 6.12
CA TYR A 53 0.38 0.87 5.50
C TYR A 53 1.61 1.74 5.28
N LEU A 54 1.48 2.93 4.69
CA LEU A 54 2.62 3.82 4.42
C LEU A 54 3.34 4.24 5.70
N VAL A 55 2.60 4.56 6.77
CA VAL A 55 3.21 4.99 8.04
C VAL A 55 3.92 3.82 8.75
N LYS A 56 3.29 2.64 8.80
CA LYS A 56 3.77 1.52 9.63
C LYS A 56 4.17 0.29 8.83
N GLY A 57 3.30 -0.21 7.96
CA GLY A 57 3.53 -1.47 7.22
C GLY A 57 4.73 -1.41 6.28
N MET A 58 4.95 -0.27 5.62
CA MET A 58 6.03 -0.06 4.66
C MET A 58 7.42 -0.20 5.31
N HIS A 59 7.54 0.12 6.60
CA HIS A 59 8.78 -0.01 7.39
C HIS A 59 8.99 -1.41 7.99
N GLN A 60 7.94 -2.25 8.03
CA GLN A 60 8.00 -3.58 8.66
C GLN A 60 8.46 -4.67 7.70
N GLY A 61 8.22 -4.52 6.39
CA GLY A 61 8.67 -5.48 5.39
C GLY A 61 10.10 -5.19 4.94
N LYS A 62 10.92 -6.23 4.81
CA LYS A 62 12.26 -6.12 4.23
C LYS A 62 12.18 -6.33 2.72
N LYS A 63 12.89 -5.50 1.95
CA LYS A 63 13.06 -5.75 0.52
C LYS A 63 13.88 -7.02 0.36
N LYS A 64 13.44 -7.95 -0.50
CA LYS A 64 14.26 -9.12 -0.84
C LYS A 64 15.60 -8.65 -1.42
N PRO A 65 16.76 -9.24 -1.02
CA PRO A 65 18.10 -8.83 -1.47
C PRO A 65 18.43 -8.93 -2.97
N GLY A 66 17.46 -8.87 -3.89
CA GLY A 66 17.69 -9.09 -5.33
C GLY A 66 16.93 -8.16 -6.28
N ALA A 67 16.35 -7.05 -5.78
CA ALA A 67 15.60 -6.09 -6.62
C ALA A 67 16.27 -4.70 -6.72
N ALA A 68 17.54 -4.59 -6.33
CA ALA A 68 18.36 -3.41 -6.55
C ALA A 68 19.74 -3.88 -7.01
N GLY A 69 19.90 -4.09 -8.32
CA GLY A 69 21.18 -4.43 -8.94
C GLY A 69 21.18 -5.78 -9.66
N SER A 70 20.68 -5.76 -10.90
CA SER A 70 21.15 -6.60 -12.01
C SER A 70 20.75 -5.91 -13.31
#